data_AF-A0A937LR56-F1
#
_entry.id   AF-A0A937LR56-F1
#
_cell.length_a   1.000
_cell.length_b   1.000
_cell.length_c   1.000
_cell.angle_alpha   90.00
_cell.angle_beta   90.00
_cell.angle_gamma   90.00
#
_symmetry.space_group_name_H-M   'P 1'
#
loop_
_entity.id
_entity.type
_entity.pdbx_description
1 polymer ?
#
loop_
_entity_poly.entity_id
_entity_poly.type
_entity_poly.pdbx_seq_one_letter_code
_entity_poly.pdbx_strand_id
1 'polypeptide(L)'
;MSVTAFNSAEFPSITPWECFSFRWFNEGKIAYDGQRLAGLATDRDLHVGFLTSLFIAIGVVTLSVPIGMSAAIVLTQVHSKLRTLFYSMSIMPVLFPGVVIGISTVVLWDRIAGIGGDGVISDLGRNGIFLTILG
;
A
#
# COMPACT_ATOMS: atom_id res chain seq x y z
N MET A 1 10.45 7.99 16.55
CA MET A 1 10.21 6.56 16.88
C MET A 1 11.45 5.67 16.71
N SER A 2 12.63 6.22 16.36
CA SER A 2 13.83 5.39 16.12
C SER A 2 14.51 4.93 17.41
N VAL A 3 14.61 5.81 18.42
CA VAL A 3 15.28 5.51 19.70
C VAL A 3 14.43 4.59 20.59
N THR A 4 13.11 4.66 20.47
CA THR A 4 12.15 3.85 21.25
C THR A 4 12.21 2.36 20.92
N ALA A 5 12.70 2.00 19.73
CA ALA A 5 12.89 0.60 19.33
C ALA A 5 13.99 -0.12 20.12
N PHE A 6 14.89 0.65 20.74
CA PHE A 6 15.94 0.12 21.61
C PHE A 6 15.57 0.15 23.09
N ASN A 7 14.39 0.67 23.44
CA ASN A 7 13.91 0.65 24.82
C ASN A 7 13.21 -0.68 25.08
N SER A 8 13.55 -1.35 26.18
CA SER A 8 12.81 -2.52 26.67
C SER A 8 11.47 -2.16 27.31
N ALA A 9 11.05 -0.90 27.22
CA ALA A 9 9.70 -0.47 27.54
C ALA A 9 8.66 -1.31 26.79
N GLU A 10 7.49 -1.37 27.39
CA GLU A 10 6.41 -2.23 26.95
C GLU A 10 5.74 -1.73 25.66
N PHE A 11 5.58 -0.42 25.58
CA PHE A 11 5.14 0.30 24.42
C PHE A 11 6.32 1.09 23.88
N PRO A 12 6.38 1.39 22.56
CA PRO A 12 7.43 2.24 22.00
C PRO A 12 7.30 3.65 22.58
N SER A 13 7.98 3.88 23.71
CA SER A 13 8.00 5.13 24.45
C SER A 13 9.43 5.57 24.69
N ILE A 14 9.64 6.89 24.69
CA ILE A 14 10.95 7.49 24.98
C ILE A 14 11.19 7.60 26.49
N THR A 15 10.10 7.75 27.26
CA THR A 15 10.08 7.80 28.72
C THR A 15 8.85 7.03 29.19
N PRO A 16 8.97 6.14 30.20
CA PRO A 16 10.17 5.76 30.95
C PRO A 16 11.15 4.90 30.15
N TRP A 17 12.45 5.06 30.43
CA TRP A 17 13.51 4.25 29.82
C TRP A 17 13.86 3.10 30.77
N GLU A 18 13.55 1.88 30.34
CA GLU A 18 13.78 0.69 31.16
C GLU A 18 15.22 0.19 30.96
N CYS A 19 15.56 -0.23 29.74
CA CYS A 19 16.88 -0.76 29.40
C CYS A 19 17.10 -0.67 27.88
N PHE A 20 18.36 -0.57 27.46
CA PHE A 20 18.74 -0.70 26.06
C PHE A 20 18.68 -2.19 25.64
N SER A 21 17.84 -2.52 24.66
CA SER A 21 17.61 -3.91 24.24
C SER A 21 17.28 -4.02 22.76
N PHE A 22 17.66 -5.16 22.16
CA PHE A 22 17.28 -5.57 20.80
C PHE A 22 16.05 -6.49 20.77
N ARG A 23 15.30 -6.56 21.87
CA ARG A 23 14.16 -7.48 22.05
C ARG A 23 13.10 -7.36 20.96
N TRP A 24 12.79 -6.15 20.53
CA TRP A 24 11.81 -5.88 19.46
C TRP A 24 12.23 -6.47 18.10
N PHE A 25 13.52 -6.68 17.89
CA PHE A 25 14.05 -7.25 16.65
C PHE A 25 14.09 -8.79 16.69
N ASN A 26 14.61 -9.38 17.77
CA ASN A 26 14.96 -10.81 17.77
C ASN A 26 13.98 -11.70 18.57
N GLU A 27 13.69 -11.33 19.82
CA GLU A 27 13.13 -12.24 20.82
C GLU A 27 11.59 -12.21 20.87
N GLY A 28 10.98 -11.11 20.46
CA GLY A 28 9.54 -10.91 20.63
C GLY A 28 9.15 -10.65 22.08
N LYS A 29 7.86 -10.50 22.34
CA LYS A 29 7.28 -10.08 23.61
C LYS A 29 6.07 -10.94 23.96
N ILE A 30 5.76 -11.12 25.25
CA ILE A 30 4.43 -11.56 25.70
C ILE A 30 3.68 -10.29 26.12
N ALA A 31 2.58 -9.95 25.45
CA ALA A 31 1.69 -8.86 25.87
C ALA A 31 1.03 -9.21 27.21
N TYR A 32 0.57 -8.22 27.99
CA TYR A 32 -0.18 -8.50 29.22
C TYR A 32 -1.42 -9.40 29.02
N ASP A 33 -1.94 -9.45 27.80
CA ASP A 33 -3.04 -10.33 27.38
C ASP A 33 -2.58 -11.80 27.12
N GLY A 34 -1.35 -12.16 27.51
CA GLY A 34 -0.77 -13.49 27.27
C GLY A 34 -0.36 -13.75 25.81
N GLN A 35 -0.59 -12.80 24.91
CA GLN A 35 -0.31 -12.95 23.48
C GLN A 35 1.20 -12.84 23.19
N ARG A 36 1.79 -13.88 22.61
CA ARG A 36 3.19 -13.84 22.13
C ARG A 36 3.25 -13.02 20.84
N LEU A 37 3.78 -11.80 20.95
CA LEU A 37 4.22 -10.96 19.84
C LEU A 37 5.57 -11.50 19.38
N ALA A 38 5.68 -11.96 18.14
CA ALA A 38 6.98 -12.34 17.59
C ALA A 38 7.86 -11.08 17.43
N GLY A 39 9.17 -11.23 17.60
CA GLY A 39 10.12 -10.17 17.26
C GLY A 39 10.09 -9.93 15.75
N LEU A 40 10.48 -8.74 15.27
CA LEU A 40 10.42 -8.39 13.85
C LEU A 40 11.06 -9.45 12.94
N ALA A 41 12.18 -10.06 13.37
CA ALA A 41 12.89 -11.09 12.60
C ALA A 41 12.27 -12.50 12.68
N THR A 42 11.42 -12.75 13.67
CA THR A 42 10.78 -14.07 13.88
C THR A 42 9.32 -14.07 13.41
N ASP A 43 8.73 -12.90 13.23
CA ASP A 43 7.35 -12.74 12.79
C ASP A 43 7.20 -13.09 11.30
N ARG A 44 6.64 -14.27 11.05
CA ARG A 44 6.40 -14.76 9.69
C ARG A 44 5.36 -13.94 8.95
N ASP A 45 4.33 -13.46 9.63
CA ASP A 45 3.24 -12.73 8.98
C ASP A 45 3.72 -11.35 8.53
N LEU A 46 4.55 -10.69 9.33
CA LEU A 46 5.23 -9.46 8.95
C LEU A 46 6.16 -9.66 7.74
N HIS A 47 6.93 -10.75 7.71
CA HIS A 47 7.78 -11.08 6.56
C HIS A 47 6.98 -11.35 5.29
N VAL A 48 5.88 -12.11 5.39
CA VAL A 48 4.98 -12.38 4.25
C VAL A 48 4.35 -11.07 3.77
N GLY A 49 3.88 -10.23 4.68
CA GLY A 49 3.33 -8.91 4.37
C GLY A 49 4.34 -8.03 3.65
N PHE A 50 5.58 -7.95 4.15
CA PHE A 50 6.66 -7.18 3.54
C PHE A 50 6.98 -7.64 2.11
N LEU A 51 7.14 -8.95 1.90
CA LEU A 51 7.39 -9.51 0.56
C LEU A 51 6.22 -9.27 -0.40
N THR A 52 4.99 -9.40 0.11
CA THR A 52 3.78 -9.13 -0.69
C THR A 52 3.70 -7.65 -1.09
N SER A 53 3.99 -6.73 -0.17
CA SER A 53 4.06 -5.29 -0.47
C SER A 53 5.15 -4.97 -1.50
N LEU A 54 6.33 -5.61 -1.41
CA LEU A 54 7.39 -5.43 -2.39
C LEU A 54 6.96 -5.91 -3.79
N PHE A 55 6.29 -7.05 -3.86
CA PHE A 55 5.77 -7.58 -5.12
C PHE A 55 4.72 -6.65 -5.75
N ILE A 56 3.77 -6.16 -4.95
CA ILE A 56 2.78 -5.17 -5.39
C ILE A 56 3.48 -3.90 -5.88
N ALA A 57 4.45 -3.38 -5.13
CA ALA A 57 5.18 -2.17 -5.51
C ALA A 57 5.88 -2.32 -6.88
N ILE A 58 6.52 -3.47 -7.14
CA ILE A 58 7.15 -3.74 -8.45
C ILE A 58 6.09 -3.78 -9.55
N GLY A 59 4.95 -4.43 -9.31
CA GLY A 59 3.83 -4.47 -10.26
C GLY A 59 3.31 -3.07 -10.60
N VAL A 60 3.05 -2.24 -9.59
CA VAL A 60 2.58 -0.87 -9.74
C VAL A 60 3.60 -0.02 -10.49
N VAL A 61 4.89 -0.07 -10.13
CA VAL A 61 5.95 0.72 -10.79
C VAL A 61 6.06 0.36 -12.28
N THR A 62 6.01 -0.93 -12.60
CA THR A 62 6.14 -1.41 -13.98
C THR A 62 5.01 -0.90 -14.88
N LEU A 63 3.80 -0.72 -14.35
CA LEU A 63 2.66 -0.19 -15.10
C LEU A 63 2.61 1.35 -15.08
N SER A 64 2.79 1.95 -13.91
CA SER A 64 2.63 3.39 -13.72
C SER A 64 3.70 4.21 -14.44
N VAL A 65 4.96 3.76 -14.44
CA VAL A 65 6.07 4.51 -15.04
C VAL A 65 5.91 4.68 -16.55
N PRO A 66 5.68 3.63 -17.36
CA PRO A 66 5.48 3.79 -18.80
C PRO A 66 4.23 4.61 -19.16
N ILE A 67 3.13 4.44 -18.40
CA ILE A 67 1.89 5.19 -18.62
C ILE A 67 2.11 6.68 -18.34
N GLY A 68 2.71 7.00 -17.19
CA GLY A 68 3.03 8.38 -16.81
C GLY A 68 4.04 9.03 -17.75
N MET A 69 5.06 8.29 -18.18
CA MET A 69 6.04 8.76 -19.16
C MET A 69 5.37 9.07 -20.51
N SER A 70 4.50 8.20 -20.99
CA SER A 70 3.75 8.41 -22.24
C SER A 70 2.85 9.64 -22.14
N ALA A 71 2.13 9.81 -21.02
CA ALA A 71 1.29 10.98 -20.77
C ALA A 71 2.11 12.29 -20.73
N ALA A 72 3.29 12.27 -20.09
CA ALA A 72 4.18 13.42 -20.03
C ALA A 72 4.70 13.82 -21.42
N ILE A 73 5.09 12.84 -22.25
CA ILE A 73 5.51 13.08 -23.64
C ILE A 73 4.38 13.72 -24.43
N VAL A 74 3.16 13.18 -24.36
CA VAL A 74 1.98 13.73 -25.05
C VAL A 74 1.72 15.17 -24.62
N LEU A 75 1.79 15.46 -23.32
CA LEU A 75 1.54 16.80 -22.78
C LEU A 75 2.55 17.84 -23.31
N THR A 76 3.80 17.43 -23.56
CA THR A 76 4.85 18.31 -24.10
C THR A 76 4.67 18.62 -25.59
N GLN A 77 4.01 17.74 -26.34
CA GLN A 77 3.80 17.87 -27.79
C GLN A 77 2.48 18.57 -28.16
N VAL A 78 1.55 18.73 -27.19
CA VAL A 78 0.22 19.26 -27.46
C VAL A 78 0.20 20.81 -27.52
N HIS A 79 -0.69 21.35 -28.35
CA HIS A 79 -0.90 22.80 -28.49
C HIS A 79 -1.27 23.49 -27.17
N SER A 80 -0.85 24.75 -27.00
CA SER A 80 -0.94 25.49 -25.74
C SER A 80 -2.34 25.52 -25.09
N LYS A 81 -3.42 25.58 -25.90
CA LYS A 81 -4.81 25.58 -25.40
C LYS A 81 -5.25 24.22 -24.84
N LEU A 82 -4.84 23.13 -25.48
CA LEU A 82 -5.17 21.77 -25.02
C LEU A 82 -4.33 21.37 -23.82
N ARG A 83 -3.08 21.87 -23.74
CA ARG A 83 -2.17 21.59 -22.63
C ARG A 83 -2.78 21.97 -21.27
N THR A 84 -3.42 23.13 -21.17
CA THR A 84 -4.09 23.57 -19.94
C THR A 84 -5.25 22.67 -19.55
N LEU A 85 -6.05 22.20 -20.53
CA LEU A 85 -7.17 21.30 -20.27
C LEU A 85 -6.69 19.91 -19.82
N PHE A 86 -5.72 19.34 -20.52
CA PHE A 86 -5.12 18.05 -20.16
C PHE A 86 -4.48 18.10 -18.77
N TYR A 87 -3.71 19.15 -18.47
CA TYR A 87 -3.08 19.31 -17.15
C TYR A 87 -4.12 19.38 -16.02
N SER A 88 -5.17 20.19 -16.19
CA SER A 88 -6.24 20.31 -15.18
C SER A 88 -7.00 18.99 -14.98
N MET A 89 -7.30 18.28 -16.07
CA MET A 89 -7.98 16.98 -16.01
C MET A 89 -7.12 15.91 -15.31
N SER A 90 -5.81 15.88 -15.57
CA SER A 90 -4.90 14.91 -14.95
C SER A 90 -4.69 15.13 -13.45
N ILE A 91 -4.79 16.36 -12.96
CA ILE A 91 -4.62 16.68 -11.54
C ILE A 91 -5.93 16.52 -10.75
N MET A 92 -7.07 16.65 -11.41
CA MET A 92 -8.38 16.56 -10.77
C MET A 92 -8.56 15.31 -9.88
N PRO A 93 -8.13 14.09 -10.27
CA PRO A 93 -8.20 12.90 -9.42
C PRO A 93 -7.45 13.05 -8.08
N VAL A 94 -6.33 13.76 -8.07
CA VAL A 94 -5.46 13.95 -6.88
C VAL A 94 -6.16 14.80 -5.81
N LEU A 95 -7.13 15.63 -6.20
CA LEU A 95 -7.88 16.50 -5.29
C LEU A 95 -9.00 15.77 -4.55
N PHE A 96 -9.43 14.59 -5.02
CA PHE A 96 -10.47 13.83 -4.34
C PHE A 96 -9.91 13.12 -3.09
N PRO A 97 -10.71 13.01 -2.00
CA PRO A 97 -10.26 12.28 -0.82
C PRO A 97 -9.96 10.82 -1.16
N GLY A 98 -8.77 10.34 -0.77
CA GLY A 98 -8.31 8.98 -1.11
C GLY A 98 -9.25 7.86 -0.65
N VAL A 99 -9.95 8.05 0.47
CA VAL A 99 -10.96 7.08 0.97
C VAL A 99 -12.12 6.92 -0.02
N VAL A 100 -12.57 8.01 -0.63
CA VAL A 100 -13.68 7.98 -1.61
C VAL A 100 -13.23 7.24 -2.87
N ILE A 101 -12.02 7.51 -3.35
CA ILE A 101 -11.42 6.80 -4.49
C ILE A 101 -11.32 5.30 -4.17
N GLY A 102 -10.75 4.93 -3.02
CA GLY A 102 -10.56 3.53 -2.64
C GLY A 102 -11.85 2.73 -2.58
N ILE A 103 -12.90 3.26 -1.94
CA ILE A 103 -14.22 2.59 -1.89
C ILE A 103 -14.81 2.48 -3.30
N SER A 104 -14.71 3.53 -4.11
CA SER A 104 -15.23 3.51 -5.47
C SER A 104 -14.54 2.47 -6.36
N THR A 105 -13.23 2.29 -6.20
CA THR A 105 -12.44 1.29 -6.92
C THR A 105 -12.84 -0.14 -6.51
N VAL A 106 -13.01 -0.41 -5.21
CA VAL A 106 -13.45 -1.74 -4.75
C VAL A 106 -14.85 -2.05 -5.28
N VAL A 107 -15.79 -1.10 -5.21
CA VAL A 107 -17.15 -1.28 -5.73
C VAL A 107 -17.16 -1.45 -7.25
N LEU A 108 -16.30 -0.73 -7.98
CA LEU A 108 -16.16 -0.87 -9.43
C LEU A 108 -15.73 -2.30 -9.78
N TRP A 109 -14.69 -2.81 -9.13
CA TRP A 109 -14.19 -4.16 -9.39
C TRP A 109 -15.16 -5.25 -8.95
N ASP A 110 -15.87 -5.08 -7.83
CA ASP A 110 -16.91 -6.01 -7.38
C ASP A 110 -18.06 -6.09 -8.40
N ARG A 111 -18.47 -4.95 -8.97
CA ARG A 111 -19.47 -4.92 -10.05
C ARG A 111 -18.96 -5.59 -11.33
N ILE A 112 -17.71 -5.35 -11.71
CA ILE A 112 -17.08 -5.99 -12.89
C ILE A 112 -17.02 -7.51 -12.67
N ALA A 113 -16.64 -7.96 -11.47
CA ALA A 113 -16.64 -9.37 -11.10
C ALA A 113 -18.04 -9.98 -11.17
N GLY A 114 -19.06 -9.27 -10.68
CA GLY A 114 -20.46 -9.70 -10.74
C GLY A 114 -21.02 -9.81 -12.17
N ILE A 115 -20.54 -8.99 -13.10
CA ILE A 115 -20.91 -9.08 -14.53
C ILE A 115 -20.17 -10.25 -15.22
N GLY A 116 -18.97 -10.59 -14.74
CA GLY A 116 -18.11 -11.63 -15.32
C GLY A 116 -18.53 -13.10 -15.05
N GLY A 117 -19.56 -13.35 -14.23
CA GLY A 117 -20.02 -14.71 -13.91
C GLY A 117 -18.98 -15.55 -13.17
N ASP A 118 -19.00 -16.88 -13.36
CA ASP A 118 -18.09 -17.87 -12.72
C ASP A 118 -16.76 -18.05 -13.50
N GLY A 119 -16.23 -16.96 -14.08
CA GLY A 119 -15.03 -16.96 -14.92
C GLY A 119 -13.82 -16.27 -14.29
N VAL A 120 -12.68 -16.28 -14.99
CA VAL A 120 -11.40 -15.67 -14.55
C VAL A 120 -11.52 -14.21 -14.09
N ILE A 121 -12.52 -13.47 -14.60
CA ILE A 121 -12.78 -12.06 -14.26
C ILE A 121 -13.34 -11.91 -12.84
N SER A 122 -14.14 -12.86 -12.36
CA SER A 122 -14.66 -12.82 -10.98
C SER A 122 -13.61 -13.20 -9.95
N ASP A 123 -12.72 -14.13 -10.30
CA ASP A 123 -11.53 -14.46 -9.49
C ASP A 123 -10.55 -13.29 -9.40
N LEU A 124 -10.31 -12.57 -10.51
CA LEU A 124 -9.47 -11.37 -10.52
C LEU A 124 -10.10 -10.21 -9.74
N GLY A 125 -11.39 -9.93 -9.95
CA GLY A 125 -12.07 -8.81 -9.30
C GLY A 125 -12.26 -9.00 -7.79
N ARG A 126 -12.13 -10.22 -7.26
CA ARG A 126 -12.12 -10.51 -5.81
C ARG A 126 -10.71 -10.67 -5.23
N ASN A 127 -9.67 -10.68 -6.05
CA ASN A 127 -8.29 -10.87 -5.59
C ASN A 127 -7.70 -9.56 -5.07
N GLY A 128 -7.43 -9.51 -3.76
CA GLY A 128 -6.87 -8.32 -3.09
C GLY A 128 -5.52 -7.83 -3.64
N ILE A 129 -4.68 -8.73 -4.17
CA ILE A 129 -3.38 -8.35 -4.78
C ILE A 129 -3.61 -7.66 -6.12
N PHE A 130 -4.56 -8.15 -6.91
CA PHE A 130 -4.89 -7.55 -8.19
C PHE A 130 -5.53 -6.17 -8.02
N LEU A 131 -6.46 -6.05 -7.06
CA LEU A 131 -7.10 -4.78 -6.70
C LEU A 131 -6.11 -3.73 -6.20
N THR A 132 -5.07 -4.15 -5.47
CA THR A 132 -4.05 -3.22 -4.96
C THR A 132 -3.02 -2.80 -6.02
N ILE A 133 -2.82 -3.59 -7.07
CA ILE A 133 -1.90 -3.23 -8.17
C ILE A 133 -2.57 -2.28 -9.17
N LEU A 134 -3.87 -2.46 -9.47
CA LEU A 134 -4.60 -1.65 -10.44
C LEU A 134 -5.38 -0.48 -9.85
N GLY A 135 -5.61 -0.50 -8.54
CA GLY A 135 -6.48 0.45 -7.86
C GLY A 135 -5.87 1.80 -7.53
#